data_AF-A0A651HY22-F1
#
_entry.id   AF-A0A651HY22-F1
#
_cell.length_a   1.000
_cell.length_b   1.000
_cell.length_c   1.000
_cell.angle_alpha   90.00
_cell.angle_beta   90.00
_cell.angle_gamma   90.00
#
_symmetry.space_group_name_H-M   'P 1'
#
loop_
_entity.id
_entity.type
_entity.pdbx_description
1 polymer ?
#
loop_
_entity_poly.entity_id
_entity_poly.type
_entity_poly.pdbx_seq_one_letter_code
_entity_poly.pdbx_strand_id
1 'polypeptide(L)'
;MYLRAYLFLLLLFAVACEKPGNSVIFLEEGSDGWRLMVNEQPLIINGMNWDYFPIGTNYEYILWEEQDEFIKEALDYEMGLLKNMGVNAIRVYTGIQAKWIEYIYDNFGIYTMLNHPFGRYGYSFEGDWIPATDYADDAAIEVLLTEVEELALQYKDTPGLLLYLLGNENNYGLFWSGAETEDIPEVNEEYIESARAMYRLFNKGALAIRSVDPEIPVAICNGDLLFLDLIIEECPDIDILGINVYRGKSFTDLYDRVKKEYGKPVLLTEFGSDAFNAITQEEAQEDQAIYNVANWREIYENAAGLGKAGNSIGGFTFQFSDGWWKYGQTHDLDVHNTEASWENGGYEFDHIPGKNNMNEEWFGICAKGPTNDKGFYELFPRAAYFAIKQAHQINPYAPDISLEQIRQHFDEIDIELALTKAELWEDYIK
;
A
#
# COMPACT_ATOMS: atom_id res chain seq x y z
N MET A 1 -38.57 -30.97 57.07
CA MET A 1 -37.65 -30.91 55.91
C MET A 1 -38.43 -30.31 54.75
N TYR A 2 -38.28 -29.00 54.51
CA TYR A 2 -38.85 -28.33 53.33
C TYR A 2 -37.69 -27.74 52.55
N LEU A 3 -37.42 -28.32 51.37
CA LEU A 3 -36.40 -27.86 50.44
C LEU A 3 -37.07 -26.86 49.49
N ARG A 4 -36.67 -25.59 49.56
CA ARG A 4 -37.06 -24.54 48.59
C ARG A 4 -36.15 -24.65 47.37
N ALA A 5 -36.72 -24.96 46.21
CA ALA A 5 -36.05 -24.86 44.92
C ALA A 5 -36.20 -23.42 44.38
N TYR A 6 -35.08 -22.75 44.13
CA TYR A 6 -35.04 -21.51 43.36
C TYR A 6 -34.74 -21.86 41.91
N LEU A 7 -35.66 -21.53 41.01
CA LEU A 7 -35.50 -21.66 39.56
C LEU A 7 -34.90 -20.35 39.05
N PHE A 8 -33.63 -20.36 38.63
CA PHE A 8 -32.99 -19.24 37.94
C PHE A 8 -33.29 -19.37 36.44
N LEU A 9 -34.04 -18.42 35.89
CA LEU A 9 -34.32 -18.32 34.46
C LEU A 9 -33.16 -17.57 33.78
N LEU A 10 -32.29 -18.29 33.07
CA LEU A 10 -31.25 -17.72 32.22
C LEU A 10 -31.89 -17.35 30.87
N LEU A 11 -32.09 -16.06 30.65
CA LEU A 11 -32.40 -15.48 29.33
C LEU A 11 -31.10 -15.41 28.53
N LEU A 12 -30.87 -16.41 27.67
CA LEU A 12 -29.86 -16.35 26.61
C LEU A 12 -30.41 -15.44 25.50
N PHE A 13 -29.92 -14.20 25.42
CA PHE A 13 -30.04 -13.40 24.22
C PHE A 13 -29.08 -13.98 23.18
N ALA A 14 -29.62 -14.71 22.21
CA ALA A 14 -28.92 -14.98 20.97
C ALA A 14 -28.82 -13.63 20.22
N VAL A 15 -27.66 -12.99 20.28
CA VAL A 15 -27.32 -11.94 19.32
C VAL A 15 -27.13 -12.68 18.00
N ALA A 16 -28.10 -12.54 17.10
CA ALA A 16 -27.88 -12.93 15.71
C ALA A 16 -26.74 -12.05 15.19
N CYS A 17 -25.60 -12.68 14.88
CA CYS A 17 -24.55 -12.02 14.11
C CYS A 17 -25.13 -11.85 12.70
N GLU A 18 -25.74 -10.70 12.42
CA GLU A 18 -25.97 -10.30 11.04
C GLU A 18 -24.59 -10.22 10.39
N LYS A 19 -24.43 -10.85 9.21
CA LYS A 19 -23.25 -10.59 8.39
C LYS A 19 -23.13 -9.08 8.23
N PRO A 20 -21.96 -8.47 8.50
CA PRO A 20 -21.79 -7.05 8.21
C PRO A 20 -22.16 -6.83 6.74
N GLY A 21 -23.11 -5.92 6.49
CA GLY A 21 -23.42 -5.50 5.13
C GLY A 21 -22.20 -4.80 4.50
N ASN A 22 -22.27 -4.52 3.21
CA ASN A 22 -21.23 -3.74 2.54
C ASN A 22 -21.00 -2.43 3.28
N SER A 23 -19.74 -2.11 3.52
CA SER A 23 -19.38 -0.88 4.21
C SER A 23 -19.70 0.32 3.33
N VAL A 24 -20.33 1.35 3.90
CA VAL A 24 -20.56 2.61 3.19
C VAL A 24 -19.27 3.42 3.26
N ILE A 25 -18.66 3.69 2.10
CA ILE A 25 -17.36 4.36 1.99
C ILE A 25 -17.54 5.66 1.22
N PHE A 26 -17.01 6.76 1.76
CA PHE A 26 -17.02 8.05 1.06
C PHE A 26 -15.93 8.98 1.60
N LEU A 27 -15.61 10.01 0.84
CA LEU A 27 -14.72 11.09 1.27
C LEU A 27 -15.54 12.26 1.81
N GLU A 28 -15.09 12.82 2.93
CA GLU A 28 -15.68 14.01 3.52
C GLU A 28 -14.64 15.14 3.60
N GLU A 29 -14.95 16.28 2.98
CA GLU A 29 -14.20 17.52 3.15
C GLU A 29 -14.83 18.36 4.28
N GLY A 30 -14.11 18.50 5.38
CA GLY A 30 -14.46 19.36 6.50
C GLY A 30 -13.68 20.67 6.48
N SER A 31 -14.06 21.61 7.37
CA SER A 31 -13.33 22.87 7.54
C SER A 31 -11.87 22.71 7.99
N ASP A 32 -11.52 21.54 8.49
CA ASP A 32 -10.23 21.17 9.05
C ASP A 32 -9.50 20.08 8.24
N GLY A 33 -10.03 19.70 7.07
CA GLY A 33 -9.37 18.78 6.14
C GLY A 33 -10.25 17.65 5.61
N TRP A 34 -9.62 16.73 4.89
CA TRP A 34 -10.24 15.56 4.28
C TRP A 34 -10.20 14.33 5.20
N ARG A 35 -11.27 13.54 5.14
CA ARG A 35 -11.39 12.24 5.83
C ARG A 35 -11.91 11.19 4.86
N LEU A 36 -11.38 9.97 4.98
CA LEU A 36 -12.05 8.79 4.48
C LEU A 36 -13.03 8.31 5.55
N MET A 37 -14.29 8.15 5.18
CA MET A 37 -15.37 7.72 6.06
C MET A 37 -15.76 6.29 5.72
N VAL A 38 -15.85 5.44 6.74
CA VAL A 38 -16.35 4.06 6.62
C VAL A 38 -17.45 3.87 7.65
N ASN A 39 -18.67 3.59 7.20
CA ASN A 39 -19.86 3.50 8.04
C ASN A 39 -20.03 4.72 8.96
N GLU A 40 -19.90 5.92 8.38
CA GLU A 40 -19.98 7.22 9.06
C GLU A 40 -18.88 7.48 10.11
N GLN A 41 -17.84 6.63 10.17
CA GLN A 41 -16.69 6.84 11.06
C GLN A 41 -15.44 7.17 10.26
N PRO A 42 -14.62 8.16 10.70
CA PRO A 42 -13.38 8.47 10.02
C PRO A 42 -12.37 7.34 10.21
N LEU A 43 -11.77 6.90 9.11
CA LEU A 43 -10.75 5.85 9.07
C LEU A 43 -9.44 6.47 8.60
N ILE A 44 -8.37 6.32 9.39
CA ILE A 44 -7.01 6.48 8.89
C ILE A 44 -6.56 5.14 8.31
N ILE A 45 -6.05 5.15 7.08
CA ILE A 45 -5.52 3.93 6.46
C ILE A 45 -4.13 3.64 7.06
N ASN A 46 -4.07 2.60 7.89
CA ASN A 46 -2.84 1.98 8.38
C ASN A 46 -2.55 0.79 7.46
N GLY A 47 -2.03 1.09 6.28
CA GLY A 47 -1.91 0.15 5.19
C GLY A 47 -0.56 -0.55 5.11
N MET A 48 -0.55 -1.70 4.43
CA MET A 48 0.66 -2.42 4.04
C MET A 48 0.59 -2.85 2.57
N ASN A 49 1.67 -2.66 1.81
CA ASN A 49 1.84 -3.30 0.51
C ASN A 49 2.09 -4.79 0.74
N TRP A 50 1.18 -5.62 0.23
CA TRP A 50 1.20 -7.05 0.51
C TRP A 50 1.13 -7.86 -0.79
N ASP A 51 2.06 -8.78 -0.90
CA ASP A 51 2.11 -9.82 -1.91
C ASP A 51 2.59 -11.12 -1.27
N TYR A 52 2.54 -12.21 -2.04
CA TYR A 52 3.00 -13.51 -1.59
C TYR A 52 3.82 -14.17 -2.70
N PHE A 53 5.13 -14.09 -2.55
CA PHE A 53 6.11 -14.71 -3.44
C PHE A 53 7.04 -15.61 -2.64
N PRO A 54 6.99 -16.94 -2.86
CA PRO A 54 8.01 -17.84 -2.32
C PRO A 54 9.38 -17.55 -2.95
N ILE A 55 10.47 -17.70 -2.18
CA ILE A 55 11.84 -17.64 -2.71
C ILE A 55 11.97 -18.65 -3.87
N GLY A 56 12.63 -18.23 -4.96
CA GLY A 56 12.76 -18.99 -6.21
C GLY A 56 11.65 -18.72 -7.24
N THR A 57 10.68 -17.86 -6.91
CA THR A 57 9.63 -17.41 -7.84
C THR A 57 9.86 -15.97 -8.30
N ASN A 58 9.01 -15.46 -9.19
CA ASN A 58 9.06 -14.08 -9.68
C ASN A 58 7.64 -13.55 -9.96
N TYR A 59 7.53 -12.46 -10.71
CA TYR A 59 6.26 -11.82 -11.10
C TYR A 59 5.28 -12.73 -11.85
N GLU A 60 5.70 -13.91 -12.36
CA GLU A 60 4.79 -14.88 -12.99
C GLU A 60 4.05 -15.77 -11.97
N TYR A 61 4.47 -15.79 -10.71
CA TYR A 61 3.79 -16.55 -9.67
C TYR A 61 2.48 -15.89 -9.26
N ILE A 62 1.40 -16.67 -9.23
CA ILE A 62 0.05 -16.18 -8.90
C ILE A 62 -0.49 -17.00 -7.73
N LEU A 63 -0.41 -16.45 -6.51
CA LEU A 63 -1.00 -17.05 -5.32
C LEU A 63 -2.46 -17.48 -5.54
N TRP A 64 -3.22 -16.68 -6.28
CA TRP A 64 -4.64 -16.87 -6.49
C TRP A 64 -4.99 -18.08 -7.36
N GLU A 65 -4.03 -18.69 -8.06
CA GLU A 65 -4.23 -19.93 -8.80
C GLU A 65 -3.95 -21.20 -7.96
N GLU A 66 -3.44 -21.03 -6.74
CA GLU A 66 -3.22 -22.12 -5.80
C GLU A 66 -4.52 -22.69 -5.23
N GLN A 67 -4.42 -23.85 -4.55
CA GLN A 67 -5.57 -24.47 -3.89
C GLN A 67 -6.09 -23.59 -2.75
N ASP A 68 -7.41 -23.60 -2.54
CA ASP A 68 -8.07 -22.79 -1.51
C ASP A 68 -7.48 -23.04 -0.11
N GLU A 69 -7.12 -24.28 0.22
CA GLU A 69 -6.47 -24.60 1.49
C GLU A 69 -5.10 -23.92 1.64
N PHE A 70 -4.32 -23.85 0.55
CA PHE A 70 -3.01 -23.19 0.56
C PHE A 70 -3.15 -21.67 0.75
N ILE A 71 -4.03 -21.05 -0.04
CA ILE A 71 -4.30 -19.60 0.04
C ILE A 71 -4.77 -19.24 1.45
N LYS A 72 -5.71 -20.02 1.99
CA LYS A 72 -6.22 -19.81 3.35
C LYS A 72 -5.11 -19.89 4.41
N GLU A 73 -4.22 -20.88 4.32
CA GLU A 73 -3.11 -21.05 5.28
C GLU A 73 -2.12 -19.88 5.20
N ALA A 74 -1.78 -19.43 3.99
CA ALA A 74 -0.94 -18.25 3.77
C ALA A 74 -1.58 -16.98 4.36
N LEU A 75 -2.87 -16.76 4.08
CA LEU A 75 -3.61 -15.62 4.63
C LEU A 75 -3.74 -15.68 6.15
N ASP A 76 -4.02 -16.85 6.73
CA ASP A 76 -4.15 -17.01 8.18
C ASP A 76 -2.87 -16.62 8.92
N TYR A 77 -1.72 -16.97 8.35
CA TYR A 77 -0.43 -16.62 8.90
C TYR A 77 -0.13 -15.13 8.75
N GLU A 78 -0.09 -14.62 7.52
CA GLU A 78 0.40 -13.26 7.26
C GLU A 78 -0.60 -12.17 7.65
N MET A 79 -1.91 -12.37 7.43
CA MET A 79 -2.93 -11.42 7.92
C MET A 79 -3.01 -11.42 9.45
N GLY A 80 -2.68 -12.54 10.10
CA GLY A 80 -2.53 -12.61 11.55
C GLY A 80 -1.42 -11.67 12.05
N LEU A 81 -0.27 -11.66 11.37
CA LEU A 81 0.84 -10.76 11.66
C LEU A 81 0.47 -9.29 11.38
N LEU A 82 -0.19 -9.00 10.27
CA LEU A 82 -0.66 -7.65 9.91
C LEU A 82 -1.67 -7.10 10.91
N LYS A 83 -2.68 -7.89 11.29
CA LYS A 83 -3.64 -7.51 12.33
C LYS A 83 -2.94 -7.23 13.66
N ASN A 84 -1.95 -8.06 14.03
CA ASN A 84 -1.19 -7.88 15.26
C ASN A 84 -0.35 -6.59 15.29
N MET A 85 0.03 -6.03 14.14
CA MET A 85 0.71 -4.74 14.06
C MET A 85 -0.24 -3.55 13.91
N GLY A 86 -1.56 -3.77 13.90
CA GLY A 86 -2.55 -2.69 13.77
C GLY A 86 -2.78 -2.22 12.33
N VAL A 87 -2.37 -3.01 11.34
CA VAL A 87 -2.74 -2.79 9.94
C VAL A 87 -4.24 -3.02 9.77
N ASN A 88 -4.90 -2.11 9.04
CA ASN A 88 -6.32 -2.16 8.76
C ASN A 88 -6.64 -2.19 7.26
N ALA A 89 -5.64 -2.11 6.38
CA ALA A 89 -5.81 -2.29 4.95
C ALA A 89 -4.57 -2.88 4.29
N ILE A 90 -4.76 -3.60 3.17
CA ILE A 90 -3.68 -4.06 2.30
C ILE A 90 -3.88 -3.53 0.88
N ARG A 91 -2.78 -3.24 0.19
CA ARG A 91 -2.76 -3.02 -1.26
C ARG A 91 -2.46 -4.35 -1.93
N VAL A 92 -3.31 -4.76 -2.86
CA VAL A 92 -3.16 -6.01 -3.61
C VAL A 92 -3.46 -5.76 -5.08
N TYR A 93 -2.62 -6.30 -5.98
CA TYR A 93 -2.90 -6.25 -7.41
C TYR A 93 -4.17 -7.03 -7.77
N THR A 94 -4.76 -6.68 -8.90
CA THR A 94 -5.89 -7.41 -9.47
C THR A 94 -5.54 -8.88 -9.70
N GLY A 95 -6.54 -9.77 -9.55
CA GLY A 95 -6.37 -11.23 -9.64
C GLY A 95 -6.82 -11.95 -8.37
N ILE A 96 -6.80 -11.27 -7.22
CA ILE A 96 -7.39 -11.78 -5.97
C ILE A 96 -8.88 -12.05 -6.14
N GLN A 97 -9.37 -13.25 -5.88
CA GLN A 97 -10.81 -13.49 -5.97
C GLN A 97 -11.57 -12.75 -4.85
N ALA A 98 -12.78 -12.23 -5.15
CA ALA A 98 -13.62 -11.51 -4.20
C ALA A 98 -13.84 -12.26 -2.86
N LYS A 99 -13.92 -13.60 -2.90
CA LYS A 99 -14.05 -14.44 -1.70
C LYS A 99 -12.87 -14.27 -0.71
N TRP A 100 -11.67 -13.96 -1.21
CA TRP A 100 -10.49 -13.75 -0.36
C TRP A 100 -10.45 -12.34 0.21
N ILE A 101 -10.98 -11.34 -0.50
CA ILE A 101 -11.22 -10.01 0.08
C ILE A 101 -12.22 -10.14 1.24
N GLU A 102 -13.36 -10.82 1.04
CA GLU A 102 -14.34 -11.09 2.11
C GLU A 102 -13.68 -11.87 3.26
N TYR A 103 -12.88 -12.90 2.96
CA TYR A 103 -12.18 -13.68 3.98
C TYR A 103 -11.22 -12.85 4.83
N ILE A 104 -10.38 -12.02 4.19
CA ILE A 104 -9.42 -11.15 4.88
C ILE A 104 -10.17 -10.16 5.77
N TYR A 105 -11.24 -9.56 5.24
CA TYR A 105 -12.06 -8.62 5.99
C TYR A 105 -12.77 -9.27 7.19
N ASP A 106 -13.50 -10.35 6.98
CA ASP A 106 -14.32 -11.00 8.01
C ASP A 106 -13.47 -11.57 9.17
N ASN A 107 -12.29 -12.10 8.86
CA ASN A 107 -11.46 -12.78 9.87
C ASN A 107 -10.45 -11.81 10.52
N PHE A 108 -9.97 -10.82 9.77
CA PHE A 108 -8.88 -9.96 10.23
C PHE A 108 -9.29 -8.49 10.44
N GLY A 109 -10.40 -8.05 9.86
CA GLY A 109 -10.81 -6.64 9.88
C GLY A 109 -9.93 -5.76 9.00
N ILE A 110 -9.30 -6.37 7.99
CA ILE A 110 -8.38 -5.72 7.05
C ILE A 110 -9.13 -5.49 5.74
N TYR A 111 -9.19 -4.24 5.29
CA TYR A 111 -9.76 -3.90 3.99
C TYR A 111 -8.76 -4.12 2.84
N THR A 112 -9.25 -4.18 1.60
CA THR A 112 -8.41 -4.30 0.41
C THR A 112 -8.55 -3.06 -0.47
N MET A 113 -7.43 -2.41 -0.75
CA MET A 113 -7.28 -1.50 -1.88
C MET A 113 -6.87 -2.31 -3.10
N LEU A 114 -7.75 -2.37 -4.11
CA LEU A 114 -7.55 -3.21 -5.28
C LEU A 114 -6.81 -2.42 -6.36
N ASN A 115 -5.60 -2.86 -6.72
CA ASN A 115 -4.71 -2.11 -7.59
C ASN A 115 -4.62 -2.69 -9.00
N HIS A 116 -5.14 -1.95 -9.97
CA HIS A 116 -5.00 -2.26 -11.39
C HIS A 116 -3.80 -1.49 -11.98
N PRO A 117 -2.81 -2.13 -12.63
CA PRO A 117 -1.61 -1.45 -13.13
C PRO A 117 -1.90 -0.45 -14.25
N PHE A 118 -3.06 -0.55 -14.89
CA PHE A 118 -3.60 0.41 -15.85
C PHE A 118 -2.60 0.74 -16.97
N GLY A 119 -2.01 -0.31 -17.57
CA GLY A 119 -1.04 -0.19 -18.64
C GLY A 119 0.40 0.10 -18.21
N ARG A 120 0.73 0.13 -16.90
CA ARG A 120 2.10 0.41 -16.43
C ARG A 120 3.16 -0.48 -17.07
N TYR A 121 2.86 -1.77 -17.20
CA TYR A 121 3.80 -2.79 -17.69
C TYR A 121 3.53 -3.22 -19.13
N GLY A 122 2.46 -2.73 -19.75
CA GLY A 122 1.96 -3.15 -21.06
C GLY A 122 0.50 -3.63 -21.01
N TYR A 123 0.01 -4.09 -22.15
CA TYR A 123 -1.34 -4.65 -22.30
C TYR A 123 -1.35 -5.72 -23.41
N SER A 124 -2.40 -6.55 -23.42
CA SER A 124 -2.58 -7.57 -24.47
C SER A 124 -3.63 -7.12 -25.48
N PHE A 125 -3.33 -7.22 -26.77
CA PHE A 125 -4.28 -6.91 -27.85
C PHE A 125 -4.18 -7.93 -28.98
N GLU A 126 -5.33 -8.48 -29.40
CA GLU A 126 -5.43 -9.53 -30.44
C GLU A 126 -4.51 -10.76 -30.24
N GLY A 127 -4.13 -11.05 -28.99
CA GLY A 127 -3.27 -12.17 -28.62
C GLY A 127 -1.77 -11.86 -28.58
N ASP A 128 -1.37 -10.63 -28.91
CA ASP A 128 -0.01 -10.14 -28.78
C ASP A 128 0.17 -9.31 -27.50
N TRP A 129 1.31 -9.46 -26.84
CA TRP A 129 1.72 -8.61 -25.72
C TRP A 129 2.41 -7.35 -26.25
N ILE A 130 1.88 -6.18 -25.89
CA ILE A 130 2.44 -4.89 -26.26
C ILE A 130 3.13 -4.31 -25.02
N PRO A 131 4.48 -4.35 -24.96
CA PRO A 131 5.23 -3.69 -23.89
C PRO A 131 5.20 -2.17 -24.11
N ALA A 132 5.28 -1.41 -23.02
CA ALA A 132 5.23 0.06 -23.01
C ALA A 132 3.97 0.65 -23.66
N THR A 133 3.01 1.04 -22.81
CA THR A 133 1.72 1.55 -23.24
C THR A 133 1.82 2.96 -23.82
N ASP A 134 1.41 3.13 -25.07
CA ASP A 134 1.06 4.44 -25.62
C ASP A 134 -0.38 4.78 -25.22
N TYR A 135 -0.54 5.70 -24.28
CA TYR A 135 -1.86 6.09 -23.76
C TYR A 135 -2.69 6.94 -24.74
N ALA A 136 -2.14 7.33 -25.89
CA ALA A 136 -2.87 7.99 -26.97
C ALA A 136 -3.38 7.00 -28.02
N ASP A 137 -2.94 5.74 -27.99
CA ASP A 137 -3.36 4.72 -28.94
C ASP A 137 -4.79 4.23 -28.67
N ASP A 138 -5.59 4.11 -29.74
CA ASP A 138 -7.00 3.75 -29.63
C ASP A 138 -7.19 2.32 -29.08
N ALA A 139 -6.29 1.38 -29.39
CA ALA A 139 -6.38 0.01 -28.88
C ALA A 139 -6.01 -0.05 -27.39
N ALA A 140 -4.97 0.66 -26.98
CA ALA A 140 -4.64 0.80 -25.55
C ALA A 140 -5.81 1.40 -24.76
N ILE A 141 -6.43 2.47 -25.28
CA ILE A 141 -7.60 3.10 -24.66
C ILE A 141 -8.76 2.12 -24.52
N GLU A 142 -9.09 1.38 -25.59
CA GLU A 142 -10.19 0.42 -25.57
C GLU A 142 -9.95 -0.72 -24.56
N VAL A 143 -8.75 -1.31 -24.58
CA VAL A 143 -8.38 -2.41 -23.68
C VAL A 143 -8.43 -1.95 -22.23
N LEU A 144 -7.72 -0.87 -21.88
CA LEU A 144 -7.59 -0.45 -20.49
C LEU A 144 -8.92 0.01 -19.89
N LEU A 145 -9.81 0.63 -20.69
CA LEU A 145 -11.16 0.97 -20.22
C LEU A 145 -12.02 -0.28 -20.01
N THR A 146 -11.94 -1.25 -20.93
CA THR A 146 -12.66 -2.52 -20.79
C THR A 146 -12.22 -3.27 -19.54
N GLU A 147 -10.90 -3.38 -19.30
CA GLU A 147 -10.34 -4.06 -18.13
C GLU A 147 -10.86 -3.47 -16.81
N VAL A 148 -10.92 -2.14 -16.68
CA VAL A 148 -11.39 -1.53 -15.43
C VAL A 148 -12.91 -1.56 -15.27
N GLU A 149 -13.68 -1.56 -16.37
CA GLU A 149 -15.13 -1.82 -16.31
C GLU A 149 -15.42 -3.24 -15.85
N GLU A 150 -14.71 -4.23 -16.40
CA GLU A 150 -14.82 -5.63 -16.00
C GLU A 150 -14.36 -5.84 -14.55
N LEU A 151 -13.29 -5.15 -14.13
CA LEU A 151 -12.85 -5.12 -12.75
C LEU A 151 -13.96 -4.61 -11.83
N ALA A 152 -14.52 -3.43 -12.12
CA ALA A 152 -15.61 -2.89 -11.30
C ALA A 152 -16.80 -3.85 -11.25
N LEU A 153 -17.16 -4.50 -12.36
CA LEU A 153 -18.25 -5.48 -12.41
C LEU A 153 -17.96 -6.71 -11.55
N GLN A 154 -16.71 -7.19 -11.54
CA GLN A 154 -16.30 -8.39 -10.82
C GLN A 154 -16.29 -8.18 -9.30
N TYR A 155 -15.86 -7.00 -8.84
CA TYR A 155 -15.64 -6.74 -7.41
C TYR A 155 -16.72 -5.89 -6.76
N LYS A 156 -17.67 -5.37 -7.54
CA LYS A 156 -18.85 -4.70 -7.02
C LYS A 156 -19.52 -5.54 -5.93
N ASP A 157 -19.94 -4.86 -4.87
CA ASP A 157 -20.60 -5.44 -3.71
C ASP A 157 -19.72 -6.42 -2.89
N THR A 158 -18.39 -6.42 -3.06
CA THR A 158 -17.48 -7.28 -2.28
C THR A 158 -17.24 -6.68 -0.88
N PRO A 159 -17.64 -7.35 0.22
CA PRO A 159 -17.32 -6.90 1.56
C PRO A 159 -15.80 -6.83 1.76
N GLY A 160 -15.31 -5.72 2.32
CA GLY A 160 -13.89 -5.49 2.55
C GLY A 160 -13.16 -4.76 1.44
N LEU A 161 -13.77 -4.56 0.26
CA LEU A 161 -13.22 -3.66 -0.75
C LEU A 161 -13.25 -2.21 -0.25
N LEU A 162 -12.10 -1.54 -0.22
CA LEU A 162 -11.96 -0.16 0.28
C LEU A 162 -12.07 0.88 -0.82
N LEU A 163 -11.26 0.72 -1.86
CA LEU A 163 -11.13 1.66 -2.97
C LEU A 163 -10.42 0.97 -4.15
N TYR A 164 -10.64 1.49 -5.36
CA TYR A 164 -9.91 1.09 -6.55
C TYR A 164 -8.69 1.99 -6.74
N LEU A 165 -7.52 1.42 -6.99
CA LEU A 165 -6.30 2.16 -7.32
C LEU A 165 -5.90 1.88 -8.76
N LEU A 166 -5.92 2.91 -9.60
CA LEU A 166 -5.41 2.85 -10.96
C LEU A 166 -3.92 3.21 -10.98
N GLY A 167 -3.14 2.44 -11.70
CA GLY A 167 -1.73 2.69 -11.96
C GLY A 167 -0.77 2.15 -10.90
N ASN A 168 0.52 2.25 -11.22
CA ASN A 168 1.66 2.07 -10.34
C ASN A 168 2.84 2.90 -10.90
N GLU A 169 2.81 4.22 -10.68
CA GLU A 169 3.83 5.16 -11.20
C GLU A 169 3.92 5.15 -12.73
N ASN A 170 2.78 5.16 -13.41
CA ASN A 170 2.71 5.14 -14.88
C ASN A 170 3.43 6.35 -15.49
N ASN A 171 3.50 7.48 -14.77
CA ASN A 171 4.30 8.64 -15.14
C ASN A 171 5.80 8.32 -15.23
N TYR A 172 6.32 7.42 -14.39
CA TYR A 172 7.69 6.94 -14.51
C TYR A 172 7.87 5.94 -15.67
N GLY A 173 6.84 5.14 -15.95
CA GLY A 173 6.78 4.28 -17.13
C GLY A 173 6.78 5.02 -18.48
N LEU A 174 6.59 6.34 -18.49
CA LEU A 174 6.83 7.17 -19.69
C LEU A 174 8.32 7.35 -19.97
N PHE A 175 9.18 7.16 -18.96
CA PHE A 175 10.63 7.25 -19.06
C PHE A 175 11.30 5.87 -19.11
N TRP A 176 10.77 4.91 -18.36
CA TRP A 176 11.34 3.57 -18.23
C TRP A 176 10.65 2.58 -19.18
N SER A 177 11.43 1.82 -19.95
CA SER A 177 10.87 0.80 -20.86
C SER A 177 10.65 -0.56 -20.19
N GLY A 178 11.11 -0.74 -18.95
CA GLY A 178 11.06 -2.00 -18.19
C GLY A 178 10.25 -1.94 -16.88
N ALA A 179 10.26 -3.07 -16.15
CA ALA A 179 9.62 -3.24 -14.85
C ALA A 179 10.55 -2.97 -13.65
N GLU A 180 11.86 -2.81 -13.88
CA GLU A 180 12.81 -2.36 -12.87
C GLU A 180 12.76 -0.82 -12.74
N THR A 181 13.00 -0.32 -11.53
CA THR A 181 13.06 1.11 -11.20
C THR A 181 14.40 1.69 -11.69
N GLU A 182 14.38 2.84 -12.36
CA GLU A 182 15.57 3.51 -12.91
C GLU A 182 15.59 5.01 -12.54
N ASP A 183 16.68 5.73 -12.82
CA ASP A 183 16.72 7.19 -12.66
C ASP A 183 15.73 7.89 -13.63
N ILE A 184 15.17 9.03 -13.21
CA ILE A 184 14.24 9.83 -14.05
C ILE A 184 15.04 10.79 -14.97
N PRO A 185 14.86 10.75 -16.30
CA PRO A 185 15.53 11.65 -17.25
C PRO A 185 14.92 13.07 -17.27
N GLU A 186 15.56 14.02 -17.98
CA GLU A 186 15.00 15.36 -18.19
C GLU A 186 13.70 15.33 -19.03
N VAL A 187 12.66 16.01 -18.53
CA VAL A 187 11.34 16.10 -19.19
C VAL A 187 11.38 17.05 -20.40
N ASN A 188 10.77 16.64 -21.51
CA ASN A 188 10.66 17.36 -22.78
C ASN A 188 9.18 17.49 -23.22
N GLU A 189 8.90 18.19 -24.33
CA GLU A 189 7.53 18.42 -24.83
C GLU A 189 6.78 17.12 -25.20
N GLU A 190 7.47 16.11 -25.73
CA GLU A 190 6.88 14.82 -26.11
C GLU A 190 6.40 14.04 -24.87
N TYR A 191 7.18 14.10 -23.78
CA TYR A 191 6.77 13.52 -22.51
C TYR A 191 5.55 14.22 -21.91
N ILE A 192 5.43 15.55 -22.07
CA ILE A 192 4.26 16.30 -21.59
C ILE A 192 2.98 15.86 -22.32
N GLU A 193 3.03 15.69 -23.65
CA GLU A 193 1.86 15.23 -24.41
C GLU A 193 1.50 13.77 -24.08
N SER A 194 2.50 12.91 -23.89
CA SER A 194 2.30 11.52 -23.47
C SER A 194 1.68 11.44 -22.06
N ALA A 195 2.19 12.23 -21.11
CA ALA A 195 1.64 12.34 -19.77
C ALA A 195 0.21 12.88 -19.79
N ARG A 196 -0.07 13.87 -20.64
CA ARG A 196 -1.43 14.42 -20.82
C ARG A 196 -2.40 13.37 -21.35
N ALA A 197 -2.02 12.59 -22.37
CA ALA A 197 -2.82 11.49 -22.89
C ALA A 197 -3.09 10.43 -21.80
N MET A 198 -2.06 10.08 -21.04
CA MET A 198 -2.15 9.17 -19.90
C MET A 198 -3.16 9.67 -18.87
N TYR A 199 -3.00 10.89 -18.32
CA TYR A 199 -3.91 11.41 -17.29
C TYR A 199 -5.36 11.58 -17.77
N ARG A 200 -5.57 11.91 -19.05
CA ARG A 200 -6.92 11.86 -19.66
C ARG A 200 -7.51 10.47 -19.62
N LEU A 201 -6.71 9.44 -19.90
CA LEU A 201 -7.16 8.06 -19.83
C LEU A 201 -7.43 7.62 -18.39
N PHE A 202 -6.61 8.01 -17.41
CA PHE A 202 -6.88 7.79 -15.99
C PHE A 202 -8.24 8.35 -15.57
N ASN A 203 -8.57 9.58 -16.00
CA ASN A 203 -9.87 10.17 -15.72
C ASN A 203 -11.03 9.39 -16.35
N LYS A 204 -10.87 8.94 -17.60
CA LYS A 204 -11.84 8.06 -18.26
C LYS A 204 -11.99 6.73 -17.53
N GLY A 205 -10.89 6.14 -17.05
CA GLY A 205 -10.90 4.89 -16.28
C GLY A 205 -11.69 5.02 -14.97
N ALA A 206 -11.51 6.12 -14.25
CA ALA A 206 -12.30 6.38 -13.05
C ALA A 206 -13.80 6.59 -13.34
N LEU A 207 -14.13 7.30 -14.42
CA LEU A 207 -15.52 7.41 -14.88
C LEU A 207 -16.12 6.06 -15.27
N ALA A 208 -15.32 5.19 -15.90
CA ALA A 208 -15.73 3.85 -16.31
C ALA A 208 -16.05 2.97 -15.09
N ILE A 209 -15.16 2.92 -14.09
CA ILE A 209 -15.40 2.26 -12.80
C ILE A 209 -16.66 2.83 -12.13
N ARG A 210 -16.75 4.16 -12.00
CA ARG A 210 -17.88 4.83 -11.34
C ARG A 210 -19.22 4.56 -12.01
N SER A 211 -19.24 4.31 -13.32
CA SER A 211 -20.46 3.97 -14.05
C SER A 211 -21.03 2.61 -13.62
N VAL A 212 -20.18 1.72 -13.13
CA VAL A 212 -20.53 0.38 -12.64
C VAL A 212 -20.70 0.36 -11.12
N ASP A 213 -19.76 0.96 -10.41
CA ASP A 213 -19.64 0.96 -8.96
C ASP A 213 -19.44 2.40 -8.44
N PRO A 214 -20.53 3.18 -8.30
CA PRO A 214 -20.47 4.58 -7.93
C PRO A 214 -20.19 4.83 -6.44
N GLU A 215 -20.20 3.79 -5.61
CA GLU A 215 -20.10 3.91 -4.15
C GLU A 215 -18.64 3.79 -3.67
N ILE A 216 -17.76 3.18 -4.46
CA ILE A 216 -16.36 2.94 -4.08
C ILE A 216 -15.46 4.03 -4.69
N PRO A 217 -14.64 4.74 -3.89
CA PRO A 217 -13.73 5.76 -4.39
C PRO A 217 -12.68 5.21 -5.36
N VAL A 218 -12.25 6.05 -6.31
CA VAL A 218 -11.16 5.74 -7.23
C VAL A 218 -9.95 6.64 -6.98
N ALA A 219 -8.81 6.02 -6.69
CA ALA A 219 -7.51 6.65 -6.57
C ALA A 219 -6.65 6.42 -7.83
N ILE A 220 -5.66 7.29 -8.04
CA ILE A 220 -4.53 7.03 -8.95
C ILE A 220 -3.26 6.77 -8.17
N CYS A 221 -2.28 6.07 -8.74
CA CYS A 221 -0.96 5.86 -8.17
C CYS A 221 0.09 6.63 -8.98
N ASN A 222 0.45 7.83 -8.54
CA ASN A 222 1.46 8.65 -9.19
C ASN A 222 2.84 8.49 -8.55
N GLY A 223 3.91 8.56 -9.35
CA GLY A 223 5.28 8.68 -8.85
C GLY A 223 5.57 10.12 -8.41
N ASP A 224 5.70 10.32 -7.09
CA ASP A 224 5.90 11.64 -6.46
C ASP A 224 4.84 12.68 -6.94
N LEU A 225 5.11 13.98 -6.88
CA LEU A 225 4.26 15.07 -7.38
C LEU A 225 4.58 15.46 -8.82
N LEU A 226 5.27 14.59 -9.57
CA LEU A 226 5.61 14.85 -10.96
C LEU A 226 4.32 14.97 -11.79
N PHE A 227 4.23 16.04 -12.58
CA PHE A 227 3.05 16.41 -13.39
C PHE A 227 1.77 16.73 -12.60
N LEU A 228 1.88 17.22 -11.36
CA LEU A 228 0.72 17.62 -10.56
C LEU A 228 -0.21 18.61 -11.30
N ASP A 229 0.35 19.52 -12.10
CA ASP A 229 -0.41 20.46 -12.92
C ASP A 229 -1.27 19.75 -13.99
N LEU A 230 -0.74 18.73 -14.66
CA LEU A 230 -1.50 17.92 -15.61
C LEU A 230 -2.56 17.07 -14.92
N ILE A 231 -2.27 16.52 -13.74
CA ILE A 231 -3.25 15.78 -12.93
C ILE A 231 -4.43 16.70 -12.57
N ILE A 232 -4.16 17.93 -12.15
CA ILE A 232 -5.21 18.91 -11.82
C ILE A 232 -6.09 19.21 -13.05
N GLU A 233 -5.48 19.36 -14.22
CA GLU A 233 -6.18 19.69 -15.46
C GLU A 233 -6.98 18.50 -16.03
N GLU A 234 -6.38 17.32 -16.06
CA GLU A 234 -6.88 16.18 -16.84
C GLU A 234 -7.58 15.12 -15.98
N CYS A 235 -7.45 15.16 -14.64
CA CYS A 235 -8.07 14.19 -13.71
C CYS A 235 -9.10 14.82 -12.74
N PRO A 236 -10.15 15.52 -13.22
CA PRO A 236 -11.18 16.09 -12.35
C PRO A 236 -11.99 15.03 -11.59
N ASP A 237 -12.20 13.84 -12.16
CA ASP A 237 -13.08 12.80 -11.62
C ASP A 237 -12.41 11.80 -10.68
N ILE A 238 -11.08 11.85 -10.53
CA ILE A 238 -10.33 11.04 -9.54
C ILE A 238 -10.70 11.48 -8.11
N ASP A 239 -10.97 10.55 -7.20
CA ASP A 239 -11.37 10.90 -5.83
C ASP A 239 -10.15 11.20 -4.93
N ILE A 240 -9.06 10.45 -5.11
CA ILE A 240 -7.88 10.46 -4.22
C ILE A 240 -6.61 10.57 -5.05
N LEU A 241 -5.70 11.46 -4.65
CA LEU A 241 -4.32 11.46 -5.16
C LEU A 241 -3.51 10.42 -4.38
N GLY A 242 -3.34 9.23 -4.96
CA GLY A 242 -2.42 8.22 -4.46
C GLY A 242 -1.01 8.46 -4.98
N ILE A 243 0.00 8.29 -4.13
CA ILE A 243 1.39 8.61 -4.44
C ILE A 243 2.33 7.53 -3.92
N ASN A 244 3.18 6.99 -4.79
CA ASN A 244 4.40 6.29 -4.37
C ASN A 244 5.50 7.35 -4.16
N VAL A 245 6.09 7.39 -2.97
CA VAL A 245 7.03 8.44 -2.59
C VAL A 245 8.12 7.95 -1.64
N TYR A 246 9.37 8.23 -2.02
CA TYR A 246 10.57 7.77 -1.31
C TYR A 246 11.53 8.95 -1.00
N ARG A 247 11.01 10.04 -0.43
CA ARG A 247 11.78 11.27 -0.12
C ARG A 247 12.67 11.19 1.14
N GLY A 248 12.77 10.01 1.75
CA GLY A 248 13.48 9.78 3.02
C GLY A 248 12.59 10.01 4.25
N LYS A 249 13.16 10.51 5.36
CA LYS A 249 12.43 10.67 6.64
C LYS A 249 11.26 11.66 6.60
N SER A 250 11.24 12.56 5.62
CA SER A 250 10.22 13.59 5.47
C SER A 250 9.67 13.61 4.05
N PHE A 251 8.38 13.88 3.89
CA PHE A 251 7.74 14.12 2.60
C PHE A 251 7.86 15.58 2.14
N THR A 252 8.59 16.39 2.92
CA THR A 252 8.93 17.79 2.64
C THR A 252 7.70 18.67 2.41
N ASP A 253 7.44 19.10 1.18
CA ASP A 253 6.36 19.99 0.80
C ASP A 253 5.12 19.26 0.25
N LEU A 254 5.13 17.93 0.20
CA LEU A 254 4.13 17.13 -0.53
C LEU A 254 2.70 17.47 -0.12
N TYR A 255 2.38 17.36 1.16
CA TYR A 255 1.03 17.60 1.66
C TYR A 255 0.58 19.06 1.48
N ASP A 256 1.47 20.01 1.74
CA ASP A 256 1.20 21.44 1.60
C ASP A 256 0.97 21.84 0.15
N ARG A 257 1.77 21.31 -0.79
CA ARG A 257 1.60 21.53 -2.23
C ARG A 257 0.29 20.94 -2.73
N VAL A 258 -0.04 19.68 -2.38
CA VAL A 258 -1.31 19.08 -2.81
C VAL A 258 -2.50 19.87 -2.27
N LYS A 259 -2.47 20.28 -0.99
CA LYS A 259 -3.53 21.13 -0.42
C LYS A 259 -3.70 22.44 -1.18
N LYS A 260 -2.60 23.09 -1.54
CA LYS A 260 -2.59 24.40 -2.19
C LYS A 260 -2.96 24.34 -3.67
N GLU A 261 -2.46 23.33 -4.39
CA GLU A 261 -2.51 23.25 -5.84
C GLU A 261 -3.68 22.40 -6.34
N TYR A 262 -3.99 21.27 -5.67
CA TYR A 262 -5.02 20.33 -6.12
C TYR A 262 -6.28 20.33 -5.26
N GLY A 263 -6.11 20.34 -3.92
CA GLY A 263 -7.21 20.35 -2.97
C GLY A 263 -7.90 19.00 -2.72
N LYS A 264 -7.37 17.88 -3.25
CA LYS A 264 -7.87 16.52 -2.99
C LYS A 264 -7.13 15.81 -1.84
N PRO A 265 -7.70 14.74 -1.25
CA PRO A 265 -6.99 13.94 -0.25
C PRO A 265 -5.78 13.22 -0.84
N VAL A 266 -4.77 13.03 0.01
CA VAL A 266 -3.52 12.33 -0.25
C VAL A 266 -3.56 10.97 0.44
N LEU A 267 -3.25 9.93 -0.33
CA LEU A 267 -2.98 8.59 0.16
C LEU A 267 -1.58 8.18 -0.29
N LEU A 268 -0.69 7.83 0.63
CA LEU A 268 0.62 7.33 0.20
C LEU A 268 0.47 5.84 -0.16
N THR A 269 0.52 5.50 -1.43
CA THR A 269 0.32 4.12 -1.92
C THR A 269 1.57 3.26 -1.74
N GLU A 270 2.74 3.90 -1.68
CA GLU A 270 4.01 3.34 -1.21
C GLU A 270 4.86 4.41 -0.54
N PHE A 271 5.55 4.03 0.53
CA PHE A 271 6.62 4.79 1.16
C PHE A 271 7.42 3.87 2.10
N GLY A 272 8.61 4.30 2.49
CA GLY A 272 9.44 3.59 3.45
C GLY A 272 10.92 3.70 3.12
N SER A 273 11.68 2.70 3.57
CA SER A 273 13.10 2.49 3.31
C SER A 273 13.37 0.99 3.20
N ASP A 274 14.34 0.60 2.39
CA ASP A 274 14.89 -0.74 2.47
C ASP A 274 15.74 -0.92 3.75
N ALA A 275 16.01 -2.18 4.07
CA ALA A 275 16.79 -2.61 5.22
C ALA A 275 18.21 -3.04 4.81
N PHE A 276 18.83 -2.40 3.83
CA PHE A 276 20.22 -2.68 3.45
C PHE A 276 21.03 -1.38 3.41
N ASN A 277 22.29 -1.45 3.84
CA ASN A 277 23.19 -0.31 3.74
C ASN A 277 24.15 -0.53 2.57
N ALA A 278 23.98 0.25 1.50
CA ALA A 278 24.79 0.13 0.29
C ALA A 278 26.29 0.45 0.51
N ILE A 279 26.66 1.12 1.60
CA ILE A 279 28.06 1.44 1.95
C ILE A 279 28.71 0.29 2.72
N THR A 280 28.07 -0.17 3.80
CA THR A 280 28.63 -1.21 4.67
C THR A 280 28.39 -2.62 4.14
N GLN A 281 27.40 -2.79 3.26
CA GLN A 281 26.96 -4.08 2.71
C GLN A 281 26.41 -4.99 3.81
N GLU A 282 25.66 -4.41 4.75
CA GLU A 282 25.06 -5.09 5.89
C GLU A 282 23.58 -4.69 6.01
N GLU A 283 22.80 -5.53 6.68
CA GLU A 283 21.39 -5.26 6.97
C GLU A 283 21.23 -4.03 7.87
N ALA A 284 20.33 -3.12 7.49
CA ALA A 284 20.11 -1.81 8.08
C ALA A 284 18.71 -1.68 8.71
N GLN A 285 18.26 -2.71 9.43
CA GLN A 285 16.91 -2.72 10.01
C GLN A 285 16.63 -1.59 11.03
N GLU A 286 17.68 -1.06 11.69
CA GLU A 286 17.56 0.13 12.54
C GLU A 286 17.19 1.36 11.71
N ASP A 287 17.93 1.62 10.63
CA ASP A 287 17.68 2.73 9.72
C ASP A 287 16.29 2.63 9.08
N GLN A 288 15.91 1.44 8.60
CA GLN A 288 14.57 1.17 8.10
C GLN A 288 13.51 1.60 9.12
N ALA A 289 13.62 1.15 10.38
CA ALA A 289 12.67 1.49 11.43
C ALA A 289 12.60 3.01 11.70
N ILE A 290 13.75 3.70 11.72
CA ILE A 290 13.81 5.16 11.91
C ILE A 290 13.05 5.88 10.78
N TYR A 291 13.24 5.47 9.53
CA TYR A 291 12.59 6.08 8.37
C TYR A 291 11.08 5.82 8.39
N ASN A 292 10.65 4.57 8.59
CA ASN A 292 9.23 4.24 8.64
C ASN A 292 8.49 4.96 9.78
N VAL A 293 9.11 5.11 10.97
CA VAL A 293 8.51 5.86 12.09
C VAL A 293 8.38 7.35 11.75
N ALA A 294 9.41 7.95 11.13
CA ALA A 294 9.34 9.34 10.70
C ALA A 294 8.27 9.58 9.63
N ASN A 295 8.13 8.65 8.68
CA ASN A 295 7.09 8.70 7.66
C ASN A 295 5.68 8.58 8.25
N TRP A 296 5.44 7.61 9.13
CA TRP A 296 4.14 7.46 9.80
C TRP A 296 3.79 8.67 10.67
N ARG A 297 4.79 9.31 11.30
CA ARG A 297 4.60 10.56 12.03
C ARG A 297 4.05 11.64 11.09
N GLU A 298 4.66 11.86 9.93
CA GLU A 298 4.17 12.88 8.99
C GLU A 298 2.80 12.56 8.40
N ILE A 299 2.50 11.28 8.13
CA ILE A 299 1.15 10.85 7.71
C ILE A 299 0.13 11.26 8.77
N TYR A 300 0.38 10.92 10.04
CA TYR A 300 -0.55 11.22 11.13
C TYR A 300 -0.65 12.72 11.39
N GLU A 301 0.48 13.44 11.46
CA GLU A 301 0.48 14.89 11.69
C GLU A 301 -0.26 15.67 10.58
N ASN A 302 -0.40 15.11 9.37
CA ASN A 302 -1.14 15.72 8.25
C ASN A 302 -2.60 15.25 8.11
N ALA A 303 -3.11 14.42 9.02
CA ALA A 303 -4.52 14.07 9.04
C ALA A 303 -5.40 15.27 9.45
N ALA A 304 -6.67 15.26 9.00
CA ALA A 304 -7.62 16.34 9.29
C ALA A 304 -7.80 16.60 10.79
N GLY A 305 -7.85 17.88 11.18
CA GLY A 305 -8.02 18.30 12.58
C GLY A 305 -6.73 18.50 13.39
N LEU A 306 -5.55 18.14 12.85
CA LEU A 306 -4.26 18.23 13.56
C LEU A 306 -3.44 19.49 13.24
N GLY A 307 -3.99 20.43 12.47
CA GLY A 307 -3.40 21.77 12.29
C GLY A 307 -2.26 21.88 11.27
N LYS A 308 -1.92 20.80 10.54
CA LYS A 308 -1.09 20.85 9.33
C LYS A 308 -1.95 20.94 8.05
N ALA A 309 -1.56 20.24 6.98
CA ALA A 309 -2.26 20.26 5.71
C ALA A 309 -3.69 19.68 5.84
N GLY A 310 -3.89 18.64 6.65
CA GLY A 310 -5.21 18.06 6.90
C GLY A 310 -5.74 17.25 5.72
N ASN A 311 -4.92 16.88 4.75
CA ASN A 311 -5.31 16.12 3.57
C ASN A 311 -4.78 14.69 3.56
N SER A 312 -4.07 14.23 4.59
CA SER A 312 -3.67 12.82 4.67
C SER A 312 -4.85 11.95 5.12
N ILE A 313 -5.11 10.88 4.34
CA ILE A 313 -6.06 9.81 4.72
C ILE A 313 -5.34 8.50 5.07
N GLY A 314 -4.01 8.53 5.22
CA GLY A 314 -3.18 7.39 5.58
C GLY A 314 -2.18 7.00 4.51
N GLY A 315 -1.73 5.76 4.55
CA GLY A 315 -0.83 5.22 3.52
C GLY A 315 -0.53 3.74 3.68
N PHE A 316 0.31 3.20 2.78
CA PHE A 316 0.73 1.81 2.73
C PHE A 316 2.26 1.73 2.80
N THR A 317 2.80 1.16 3.87
CA THR A 317 4.25 0.89 3.96
C THR A 317 4.67 -0.09 2.86
N PHE A 318 5.77 0.21 2.17
CA PHE A 318 6.39 -0.66 1.18
C PHE A 318 7.64 -1.30 1.81
N GLN A 319 7.68 -2.62 1.99
CA GLN A 319 6.60 -3.61 1.81
C GLN A 319 6.61 -4.68 2.92
N PHE A 320 5.64 -5.60 2.93
CA PHE A 320 5.51 -6.52 4.05
C PHE A 320 6.68 -7.52 4.16
N SER A 321 7.11 -8.11 3.05
CA SER A 321 8.16 -9.12 3.01
C SER A 321 9.16 -8.85 1.90
N ASP A 322 10.39 -9.37 2.04
CA ASP A 322 11.46 -9.16 1.05
C ASP A 322 11.11 -9.68 -0.35
N GLY A 323 11.41 -8.88 -1.37
CA GLY A 323 11.12 -9.21 -2.75
C GLY A 323 12.33 -9.81 -3.46
N TRP A 324 12.70 -11.07 -3.16
CA TRP A 324 13.88 -11.79 -3.69
C TRP A 324 13.97 -11.93 -5.21
N TRP A 325 12.97 -11.42 -5.93
CA TRP A 325 12.89 -11.43 -7.39
C TRP A 325 13.00 -10.02 -7.98
N LYS A 326 13.11 -8.97 -7.17
CA LYS A 326 13.02 -7.59 -7.67
C LYS A 326 14.24 -7.21 -8.51
N TYR A 327 15.43 -7.71 -8.18
CA TYR A 327 16.61 -7.55 -9.02
C TYR A 327 16.67 -8.65 -10.07
N GLY A 328 16.90 -8.30 -11.34
CA GLY A 328 17.08 -9.26 -12.44
C GLY A 328 15.80 -9.96 -12.91
N GLN A 329 14.79 -10.11 -12.04
CA GLN A 329 13.40 -10.57 -12.26
C GLN A 329 13.22 -11.98 -12.85
N THR A 330 14.27 -12.57 -13.38
CA THR A 330 14.24 -13.83 -14.15
C THR A 330 15.45 -14.72 -13.90
N HIS A 331 16.43 -14.25 -13.14
CA HIS A 331 17.62 -14.97 -12.73
C HIS A 331 17.94 -14.64 -11.26
N ASP A 332 18.78 -15.46 -10.63
CA ASP A 332 19.19 -15.30 -9.23
C ASP A 332 18.00 -15.23 -8.24
N LEU A 333 16.87 -15.87 -8.57
CA LEU A 333 15.62 -15.86 -7.79
C LEU A 333 15.74 -16.58 -6.43
N ASP A 334 16.83 -17.32 -6.21
CA ASP A 334 17.19 -18.01 -4.96
C ASP A 334 18.37 -17.33 -4.24
N VAL A 335 18.76 -16.14 -4.67
CA VAL A 335 19.79 -15.30 -4.08
C VAL A 335 19.14 -14.01 -3.59
N HIS A 336 19.44 -13.59 -2.37
CA HIS A 336 19.03 -12.26 -1.90
C HIS A 336 20.06 -11.25 -2.38
N ASN A 337 19.77 -10.61 -3.51
CA ASN A 337 20.67 -9.70 -4.19
C ASN A 337 20.86 -8.40 -3.41
N THR A 338 22.05 -7.82 -3.48
CA THR A 338 22.46 -6.60 -2.77
C THR A 338 22.63 -5.40 -3.70
N GLU A 339 22.16 -5.55 -4.93
CA GLU A 339 22.28 -4.60 -6.00
C GLU A 339 21.23 -3.49 -5.85
N ALA A 340 21.70 -2.25 -5.84
CA ALA A 340 20.85 -1.07 -5.83
C ALA A 340 20.62 -0.58 -7.26
N SER A 341 19.35 -0.30 -7.63
CA SER A 341 18.97 0.05 -9.00
C SER A 341 18.97 1.56 -9.28
N TRP A 342 18.82 2.41 -8.26
CA TRP A 342 18.82 3.88 -8.41
C TRP A 342 19.36 4.61 -7.17
N GLU A 343 19.71 5.89 -7.33
CA GLU A 343 20.24 6.76 -6.27
C GLU A 343 19.11 7.52 -5.55
N ASN A 344 19.09 7.44 -4.22
CA ASN A 344 18.18 8.19 -3.37
C ASN A 344 18.93 9.01 -2.31
N GLY A 345 19.04 10.31 -2.58
CA GLY A 345 19.65 11.27 -1.66
C GLY A 345 18.88 11.52 -0.36
N GLY A 346 17.63 11.03 -0.24
CA GLY A 346 16.88 11.08 1.02
C GLY A 346 17.33 10.03 2.03
N TYR A 347 18.07 9.00 1.59
CA TYR A 347 18.53 7.88 2.41
C TYR A 347 19.95 8.19 2.92
N GLU A 348 20.04 9.22 3.77
CA GLU A 348 21.30 9.79 4.27
C GLU A 348 22.22 8.77 4.98
N PHE A 349 21.68 7.65 5.46
CA PHE A 349 22.44 6.64 6.20
C PHE A 349 23.42 5.86 5.31
N ASP A 350 23.16 5.79 4.00
CA ASP A 350 24.00 5.08 3.04
C ASP A 350 24.18 5.78 1.68
N HIS A 351 23.77 7.05 1.60
CA HIS A 351 23.91 7.85 0.38
C HIS A 351 25.36 8.24 0.08
N ILE A 352 25.79 7.99 -1.16
CA ILE A 352 27.00 8.56 -1.75
C ILE A 352 26.61 9.19 -3.10
N PRO A 353 26.85 10.50 -3.32
CA PRO A 353 26.50 11.15 -4.58
C PRO A 353 27.03 10.42 -5.82
N GLY A 354 26.15 10.12 -6.77
CA GLY A 354 26.46 9.39 -7.99
C GLY A 354 26.57 7.86 -7.82
N LYS A 355 26.05 7.31 -6.70
CA LYS A 355 25.96 5.87 -6.47
C LYS A 355 24.54 5.49 -6.03
N ASN A 356 24.08 4.36 -6.56
CA ASN A 356 22.80 3.77 -6.19
C ASN A 356 22.83 3.25 -4.75
N ASN A 357 21.69 3.38 -4.06
CA ASN A 357 21.47 2.91 -2.69
C ASN A 357 20.03 2.47 -2.41
N MET A 358 19.23 2.23 -3.45
CA MET A 358 17.87 1.68 -3.32
C MET A 358 17.87 0.18 -3.63
N ASN A 359 17.86 -0.64 -2.59
CA ASN A 359 17.94 -2.09 -2.66
C ASN A 359 16.55 -2.73 -2.68
N GLU A 360 15.94 -2.85 -3.86
CA GLU A 360 14.54 -3.27 -4.06
C GLU A 360 14.19 -4.63 -3.39
N GLU A 361 15.12 -5.57 -3.30
CA GLU A 361 14.86 -6.86 -2.63
C GLU A 361 14.77 -6.77 -1.10
N TRP A 362 15.23 -5.66 -0.51
CA TRP A 362 15.38 -5.46 0.95
C TRP A 362 14.32 -4.53 1.55
N PHE A 363 13.28 -4.15 0.80
CA PHE A 363 12.17 -3.32 1.30
C PHE A 363 11.24 -4.02 2.30
N GLY A 364 11.36 -5.33 2.49
CA GLY A 364 10.54 -6.04 3.44
C GLY A 364 10.74 -5.49 4.85
N ILE A 365 9.64 -5.27 5.58
CA ILE A 365 9.72 -5.12 7.05
C ILE A 365 9.79 -6.48 7.75
N CYS A 366 9.68 -7.57 6.98
CA CYS A 366 9.94 -8.94 7.39
C CYS A 366 10.91 -9.60 6.41
N ALA A 367 11.98 -10.21 6.92
CA ALA A 367 12.84 -11.07 6.11
C ALA A 367 12.12 -12.40 5.82
N LYS A 368 12.46 -13.04 4.70
CA LYS A 368 11.92 -14.36 4.31
C LYS A 368 12.88 -15.49 4.70
N GLY A 369 12.32 -16.53 5.31
CA GLY A 369 12.96 -17.83 5.44
C GLY A 369 12.88 -18.66 4.16
N PRO A 370 13.58 -19.80 4.12
CA PRO A 370 13.56 -20.69 2.96
C PRO A 370 12.14 -21.21 2.68
N THR A 371 11.78 -21.24 1.40
CA THR A 371 10.55 -21.88 0.92
C THR A 371 10.61 -23.39 1.14
N ASN A 372 9.59 -23.96 1.78
CA ASN A 372 9.47 -25.40 1.96
C ASN A 372 8.86 -26.09 0.71
N ASP A 373 8.85 -27.42 0.69
CA ASP A 373 8.34 -28.22 -0.44
C ASP A 373 6.87 -27.96 -0.80
N LYS A 374 6.11 -27.26 0.07
CA LYS A 374 4.71 -26.89 -0.18
C LYS A 374 4.54 -25.46 -0.67
N GLY A 375 5.60 -24.66 -0.77
CA GLY A 375 5.52 -23.25 -1.15
C GLY A 375 5.29 -22.28 0.02
N PHE A 376 5.37 -22.73 1.27
CA PHE A 376 5.32 -21.85 2.44
C PHE A 376 6.71 -21.45 2.90
N TYR A 377 6.81 -20.26 3.47
CA TYR A 377 8.02 -19.74 4.12
C TYR A 377 7.66 -19.10 5.46
N GLU A 378 8.65 -19.00 6.32
CA GLU A 378 8.54 -18.29 7.59
C GLU A 378 8.96 -16.83 7.40
N LEU A 379 8.33 -15.92 8.13
CA LEU A 379 8.71 -14.51 8.16
C LEU A 379 9.42 -14.17 9.47
N PHE A 380 10.47 -13.37 9.34
CA PHE A 380 11.26 -12.83 10.45
C PHE A 380 11.04 -11.31 10.50
N PRO A 381 10.13 -10.80 11.34
CA PRO A 381 9.87 -9.38 11.46
C PRO A 381 11.10 -8.60 11.92
N ARG A 382 11.44 -7.54 11.19
CA ARG A 382 12.50 -6.58 11.51
C ARG A 382 12.05 -5.57 12.56
N ALA A 383 12.97 -4.76 13.06
CA ALA A 383 12.65 -3.66 13.97
C ALA A 383 11.50 -2.76 13.48
N ALA A 384 11.42 -2.50 12.16
CA ALA A 384 10.34 -1.71 11.56
C ALA A 384 8.94 -2.28 11.87
N TYR A 385 8.75 -3.61 11.86
CA TYR A 385 7.47 -4.23 12.24
C TYR A 385 7.03 -3.83 13.65
N PHE A 386 7.94 -3.91 14.62
CA PHE A 386 7.64 -3.60 16.02
C PHE A 386 7.50 -2.10 16.28
N ALA A 387 8.23 -1.27 15.53
CA ALA A 387 8.14 0.18 15.61
C ALA A 387 6.81 0.69 15.03
N ILE A 388 6.42 0.21 13.85
CA ILE A 388 5.13 0.53 13.21
C ILE A 388 3.95 0.04 14.08
N LYS A 389 4.08 -1.15 14.69
CA LYS A 389 3.10 -1.64 15.66
C LYS A 389 2.88 -0.68 16.82
N GLN A 390 3.92 0.04 17.27
CA GLN A 390 3.78 1.09 18.28
C GLN A 390 3.13 2.35 17.69
N ALA A 391 3.54 2.75 16.48
CA ALA A 391 2.94 3.89 15.76
C ALA A 391 1.42 3.77 15.63
N HIS A 392 0.89 2.58 15.31
CA HIS A 392 -0.55 2.35 15.11
C HIS A 392 -1.38 2.25 16.41
N GLN A 393 -0.80 2.49 17.58
CA GLN A 393 -1.54 2.48 18.86
C GLN A 393 -2.28 3.79 19.15
N ILE A 394 -2.06 4.83 18.35
CA ILE A 394 -2.77 6.11 18.44
C ILE A 394 -3.67 6.29 17.21
N ASN A 395 -4.91 6.75 17.42
CA ASN A 395 -5.82 7.11 16.33
C ASN A 395 -5.85 8.64 16.18
N PRO A 396 -5.40 9.21 15.04
CA PRO A 396 -5.37 10.65 14.83
C PRO A 396 -6.75 11.33 14.85
N TYR A 397 -7.84 10.57 14.66
CA TYR A 397 -9.21 11.09 14.67
C TYR A 397 -9.93 10.92 16.01
N ALA A 398 -9.27 10.42 17.07
CA ALA A 398 -9.91 10.29 18.36
C ALA A 398 -10.19 11.68 19.00
N PRO A 399 -11.32 11.87 19.73
CA PRO A 399 -11.81 13.20 20.16
C PRO A 399 -10.85 14.08 20.96
N ASP A 400 -9.88 13.48 21.66
CA ASP A 400 -8.93 14.17 22.53
C ASP A 400 -7.49 14.14 21.98
N ILE A 401 -7.30 13.88 20.69
CA ILE A 401 -5.99 13.83 20.06
C ILE A 401 -5.66 15.16 19.38
N SER A 402 -4.54 15.74 19.80
CA SER A 402 -3.94 16.94 19.23
C SER A 402 -2.61 16.62 18.55
N LEU A 403 -2.09 17.58 17.77
CA LEU A 403 -0.78 17.47 17.13
C LEU A 403 0.33 17.16 18.14
N GLU A 404 0.27 17.75 19.34
CA GLU A 404 1.28 17.54 20.38
C GLU A 404 1.23 16.12 20.93
N GLN A 405 0.04 15.52 21.07
CA GLN A 405 -0.08 14.13 21.52
C GLN A 405 0.38 13.14 20.45
N ILE A 406 0.14 13.43 19.16
CA ILE A 406 0.74 12.65 18.07
C ILE A 406 2.27 12.71 18.17
N ARG A 407 2.84 13.91 18.31
CA ARG A 407 4.29 14.08 18.43
C ARG A 407 4.86 13.33 19.61
N GLN A 408 4.26 13.51 20.79
CA GLN A 408 4.67 12.83 22.00
C GLN A 408 4.63 11.30 21.82
N HIS A 409 3.55 10.76 21.26
CA HIS A 409 3.43 9.32 20.98
C HIS A 409 4.56 8.81 20.10
N PHE A 410 4.88 9.51 19.01
CA PHE A 410 5.95 9.11 18.10
C PHE A 410 7.35 9.30 18.70
N ASP A 411 7.55 10.32 19.54
CA ASP A 411 8.80 10.55 20.27
C ASP A 411 9.05 9.48 21.35
N GLU A 412 8.01 8.78 21.81
CA GLU A 412 8.07 7.68 22.78
C GLU A 412 8.31 6.29 22.14
N ILE A 413 8.30 6.18 20.80
CA ILE A 413 8.56 4.91 20.11
C ILE A 413 10.03 4.51 20.29
N ASP A 414 10.23 3.37 20.97
CA ASP A 414 11.55 2.85 21.29
C ASP A 414 12.07 1.91 20.18
N ILE A 415 13.02 2.42 19.38
CA ILE A 415 13.68 1.68 18.29
C ILE A 415 14.63 0.60 18.85
N GLU A 416 15.31 0.84 19.96
CA GLU A 416 16.21 -0.14 20.60
C GLU A 416 15.41 -1.36 21.09
N LEU A 417 14.24 -1.11 21.69
CA LEU A 417 13.31 -2.18 22.07
C LEU A 417 12.77 -2.92 20.84
N ALA A 418 12.55 -2.22 19.73
CA ALA A 418 12.10 -2.84 18.48
C ALA A 418 13.18 -3.78 17.90
N LEU A 419 14.45 -3.36 17.91
CA LEU A 419 15.61 -4.18 17.56
C LEU A 419 15.71 -5.42 18.45
N THR A 420 15.67 -5.23 19.77
CA THR A 420 15.72 -6.35 20.73
C THR A 420 14.61 -7.38 20.47
N LYS A 421 13.40 -6.93 20.09
CA LYS A 421 12.29 -7.83 19.76
C LYS A 421 12.51 -8.59 18.46
N ALA A 422 13.10 -7.95 17.45
CA ALA A 422 13.46 -8.61 16.19
C ALA A 422 14.50 -9.70 16.42
N GLU A 423 15.56 -9.39 17.17
CA GLU A 423 16.60 -10.36 17.55
C GLU A 423 16.02 -11.57 18.30
N LEU A 424 15.16 -11.32 19.31
CA LEU A 424 14.50 -12.37 20.07
C LEU A 424 13.55 -13.22 19.23
N TRP A 425 12.93 -12.64 18.19
CA TRP A 425 12.07 -13.37 17.27
C TRP A 425 12.88 -14.38 16.46
N GLU A 426 14.02 -13.95 15.93
CA GLU A 426 14.95 -14.85 15.22
C GLU A 426 15.44 -16.00 16.10
N ASP A 427 15.78 -15.70 17.36
CA ASP A 427 16.28 -16.70 18.32
C ASP A 427 15.20 -17.69 18.78
N TYR A 428 13.91 -17.32 18.72
CA TYR A 428 12.82 -18.22 19.10
C TYR A 428 12.50 -19.25 18.01
N ILE A 429 12.85 -18.95 16.76
CA ILE A 429 12.54 -19.77 15.58
C ILE A 429 13.71 -20.68 15.19
N LYS A 430 14.96 -20.26 15.46
CA LYS A 430 16.18 -21.10 15.30
C LYS A 430 16.25 -22.20 16.38
#